data_AF-A0A4Q6BHC2-F1
#
_entry.id   AF-A0A4Q6BHC2-F1
#
_cell.length_a   1.000
_cell.length_b   1.000
_cell.length_c   1.000
_cell.angle_alpha   90.00
_cell.angle_beta   90.00
_cell.angle_gamma   90.00
#
_symmetry.space_group_name_H-M   'P 1'
#
loop_
_entity.id
_entity.type
_entity.pdbx_description
1 polymer ?
#
loop_
_entity_poly.entity_id
_entity_poly.type
_entity_poly.pdbx_seq_one_letter_code
_entity_poly.pdbx_strand_id
1 'polypeptide(L)'
;MPGQSKTLEDLFEENLKDIYYAERKILVALPKMAKATKSAELKAAFEKHITETEGQIDRIQQVFKMLNKTARGKTCPAILGLVEEADEVMEDFEDSSALDAG
;
A
#
# COMPACT_ATOMS: atom_id res chain seq x y z
N MET A 1 18.25 22.76 18.27
CA MET A 1 19.55 22.96 17.62
C MET A 1 19.31 22.99 16.11
N PRO A 2 19.74 24.03 15.39
CA PRO A 2 19.57 24.08 13.94
C PRO A 2 20.58 23.13 13.27
N GLY A 3 20.09 22.26 12.36
CA GLY A 3 20.93 21.58 11.37
C GLY A 3 21.61 20.27 11.79
N GLN A 4 20.89 19.31 12.38
CA GLN A 4 21.38 17.93 12.34
C GLN A 4 21.16 17.40 10.92
N SER A 5 22.26 17.12 10.21
CA SER A 5 22.21 16.49 8.89
C SER A 5 21.50 15.15 8.99
N LYS A 6 20.46 14.92 8.17
CA LYS A 6 19.83 13.60 8.08
C LYS A 6 20.85 12.57 7.59
N THR A 7 20.83 11.40 8.21
CA THR A 7 21.70 10.26 7.92
C THR A 7 21.03 9.27 6.97
N LEU A 8 21.78 8.26 6.50
CA LEU A 8 21.20 7.16 5.72
C LEU A 8 20.27 6.30 6.58
N GLU A 9 20.58 6.16 7.87
CA GLU A 9 19.76 5.47 8.85
C GLU A 9 18.41 6.18 9.07
N ASP A 10 18.42 7.51 9.13
CA ASP A 10 17.20 8.32 9.21
C ASP A 10 16.36 8.14 7.94
N LEU A 11 16.99 8.19 6.77
CA LEU A 11 16.31 8.00 5.49
C LEU A 11 15.71 6.59 5.38
N PHE A 12 16.45 5.56 5.80
CA PHE A 12 15.97 4.18 5.81
C PHE A 12 14.77 4.02 6.73
N GLU A 13 14.82 4.57 7.95
CA GLU A 13 13.69 4.50 8.87
C GLU A 13 12.47 5.24 8.33
N GLU A 14 12.63 6.45 7.79
CA GLU A 14 11.52 7.21 7.21
C GLU A 14 10.85 6.44 6.06
N ASN A 15 11.65 5.87 5.14
CA ASN A 15 11.11 5.05 4.06
C ASN A 15 10.41 3.78 4.59
N LEU A 16 10.94 3.15 5.65
CA LEU A 16 10.32 1.98 6.25
C LEU A 16 8.95 2.33 6.87
N LYS A 17 8.81 3.51 7.49
CA LYS A 17 7.53 4.00 8.00
C LYS A 17 6.54 4.33 6.87
N ASP A 18 7.03 4.92 5.78
CA ASP A 18 6.21 5.30 4.64
C ASP A 18 5.67 4.05 3.91
N ILE A 19 6.52 3.07 3.62
CA ILE A 19 6.08 1.82 2.98
C ILE A 19 5.18 1.01 3.92
N TYR A 20 5.45 0.98 5.23
CA TYR A 20 4.57 0.31 6.18
C TYR A 20 3.16 0.91 6.21
N TYR A 21 3.03 2.24 6.07
CA TYR A 21 1.73 2.88 5.92
C TYR A 21 1.07 2.51 4.60
N ALA A 22 1.84 2.52 3.50
CA ALA A 22 1.35 2.19 2.17
C ALA A 22 0.79 0.77 2.10
N GLU A 23 1.53 -0.24 2.56
CA GLU A 23 1.05 -1.63 2.54
C GLU A 23 -0.25 -1.80 3.31
N ARG A 24 -0.39 -1.11 4.45
CA ARG A 24 -1.64 -1.15 5.22
C ARG A 24 -2.81 -0.47 4.51
N LYS A 25 -2.56 0.52 3.66
CA LYS A 25 -3.58 1.16 2.83
C LYS A 25 -3.94 0.29 1.63
N ILE A 26 -2.95 -0.29 0.98
CA ILE A 26 -3.13 -1.27 -0.10
C ILE A 26 -4.00 -2.44 0.39
N LEU A 27 -3.69 -2.99 1.56
CA LEU A 27 -4.46 -4.10 2.13
C LEU A 27 -5.96 -3.78 2.34
N VAL A 28 -6.30 -2.52 2.61
CA VAL A 28 -7.69 -2.07 2.74
C VAL A 28 -8.35 -1.83 1.37
N ALA A 29 -7.58 -1.39 0.38
CA ALA A 29 -8.07 -1.09 -0.96
C ALA A 29 -8.29 -2.33 -1.83
N LEU A 30 -7.36 -3.30 -1.79
CA LEU A 30 -7.40 -4.50 -2.64
C LEU A 30 -8.72 -5.28 -2.60
N PRO A 31 -9.38 -5.49 -1.42
CA PRO A 31 -10.67 -6.17 -1.38
C PRO A 31 -11.80 -5.44 -2.12
N LYS A 32 -11.71 -4.10 -2.26
CA LYS A 32 -12.67 -3.34 -3.08
C LYS A 32 -12.42 -3.60 -4.57
N MET A 33 -11.16 -3.50 -5.01
CA MET A 33 -10.75 -3.74 -6.40
C MET A 33 -11.11 -5.16 -6.86
N ALA A 34 -10.86 -6.17 -6.02
CA ALA A 34 -11.23 -7.56 -6.28
C ALA A 34 -12.75 -7.79 -6.46
N LYS A 35 -13.58 -6.91 -5.88
CA LYS A 35 -15.04 -6.96 -6.02
C LYS A 35 -15.55 -6.19 -7.24
N ALA A 36 -14.88 -5.10 -7.61
CA ALA A 36 -15.28 -4.25 -8.72
C ALA A 36 -14.97 -4.89 -10.08
N THR A 37 -13.87 -5.63 -10.19
CA THR A 37 -13.45 -6.23 -11.45
C THR A 37 -14.41 -7.30 -11.99
N LYS A 38 -14.57 -7.36 -13.32
CA LYS A 38 -15.39 -8.36 -14.02
C LYS A 38 -14.57 -9.58 -14.48
N SER A 39 -13.26 -9.45 -14.57
CA SER A 39 -12.33 -10.51 -14.96
C SER A 39 -11.99 -11.44 -13.79
N ALA A 40 -12.22 -12.75 -14.00
CA ALA A 40 -11.88 -13.76 -13.01
C ALA A 40 -10.36 -13.84 -12.74
N GLU A 41 -9.54 -13.61 -13.77
CA GLU A 41 -8.07 -13.63 -13.64
C GLU A 41 -7.57 -12.41 -12.84
N LEU A 42 -8.13 -11.22 -13.12
CA LEU A 42 -7.76 -10.00 -12.40
C LEU A 42 -8.22 -10.06 -10.93
N LYS A 43 -9.42 -10.58 -10.68
CA LYS A 43 -9.90 -10.86 -9.32
C LYS A 43 -8.95 -11.77 -8.54
N ALA A 44 -8.55 -12.89 -9.15
CA ALA A 44 -7.61 -13.83 -8.52
C ALA A 44 -6.25 -13.19 -8.26
N ALA A 45 -5.80 -12.28 -9.13
CA ALA A 45 -4.57 -11.52 -8.93
C ALA A 45 -4.67 -10.59 -7.70
N PHE A 46 -5.78 -9.86 -7.54
CA PHE A 46 -6.01 -9.04 -6.35
C PHE A 46 -6.08 -9.87 -5.06
N GLU A 47 -6.81 -11.00 -5.08
CA GLU A 47 -6.91 -11.91 -3.92
C GLU A 47 -5.55 -12.49 -3.53
N LYS A 48 -4.73 -12.88 -4.51
CA LYS A 48 -3.35 -13.31 -4.27
C LYS A 48 -2.53 -12.17 -3.67
N HIS A 49 -2.68 -10.96 -4.21
CA HIS A 49 -1.90 -9.81 -3.76
C HIS A 49 -2.24 -9.41 -2.32
N ILE A 50 -3.49 -9.58 -1.87
CA ILE A 50 -3.89 -9.41 -0.46
C ILE A 50 -3.01 -10.26 0.45
N THR A 51 -2.88 -11.56 0.16
CA THR A 51 -2.05 -12.47 0.97
C THR A 51 -0.56 -12.11 0.91
N GLU A 52 -0.07 -11.67 -0.25
CA GLU A 52 1.30 -11.18 -0.38
C GLU A 52 1.54 -9.94 0.47
N THR A 53 0.61 -8.97 0.45
CA THR A 53 0.67 -7.73 1.23
C THR A 53 0.63 -7.99 2.73
N GLU A 54 -0.20 -8.91 3.21
CA GLU A 54 -0.18 -9.35 4.62
C GLU A 54 1.21 -9.85 5.03
N GLY A 55 1.81 -10.72 4.20
CA GLY A 55 3.17 -11.22 4.43
C GLY A 55 4.26 -10.14 4.30
N GLN A 56 4.03 -9.09 3.51
CA GLN A 56 4.94 -7.94 3.40
C GLN A 56 4.87 -7.06 4.66
N ILE A 57 3.68 -6.79 5.17
CA ILE A 57 3.46 -6.09 6.45
C ILE A 57 4.18 -6.81 7.58
N ASP A 58 4.03 -8.13 7.68
CA ASP A 58 4.71 -8.95 8.69
C ASP A 58 6.24 -8.84 8.56
N ARG A 59 6.78 -8.90 7.33
CA ARG A 59 8.21 -8.72 7.08
C ARG A 59 8.70 -7.35 7.52
N ILE A 60 7.96 -6.28 7.23
CA ILE A 60 8.30 -4.92 7.64
C ILE A 60 8.30 -4.81 9.18
N GLN A 61 7.33 -5.41 9.86
CA GLN A 61 7.31 -5.46 11.33
C GLN A 61 8.53 -6.20 11.90
N GLN A 62 8.97 -7.28 11.27
CA GLN A 62 10.21 -7.98 11.64
C GLN A 62 11.43 -7.08 11.47
N VAL A 63 11.52 -6.30 10.39
CA VAL A 63 12.61 -5.32 10.20
C VAL A 63 12.61 -4.28 11.31
N PHE A 64 11.45 -3.71 11.66
CA PHE A 64 11.34 -2.79 12.81
C PHE A 64 11.84 -3.42 14.11
N LYS A 65 11.50 -4.70 14.37
CA LYS A 65 12.00 -5.45 15.52
C LYS A 65 13.52 -5.61 15.50
N MET A 66 14.11 -5.92 14.35
CA MET A 66 15.58 -6.02 14.19
C MET A 66 16.29 -4.69 14.48
N LEU A 67 15.63 -3.57 14.20
CA LEU A 67 16.12 -2.22 14.51
C LEU A 67 15.85 -1.79 15.97
N ASN A 68 15.21 -2.63 16.79
CA ASN A 68 14.69 -2.28 18.12
C ASN A 68 13.79 -1.03 18.11
N LYS A 69 13.00 -0.85 17.05
CA LYS A 69 12.06 0.27 16.87
C LYS A 69 10.63 -0.25 16.80
N THR A 70 9.68 0.57 17.23
CA THR A 70 8.24 0.24 17.09
C THR A 70 7.81 0.48 15.64
N ALA A 71 7.14 -0.50 15.04
CA ALA A 71 6.53 -0.34 13.72
C ALA A 71 5.40 0.71 13.78
N ARG A 72 5.67 1.91 13.29
CA ARG A 72 4.68 2.99 13.18
C ARG A 72 4.70 3.53 11.76
N GLY A 73 3.55 3.45 11.10
CA GLY A 73 3.39 4.04 9.79
C GLY A 73 3.42 5.56 9.88
N LYS A 74 3.99 6.19 8.87
CA LYS A 74 3.86 7.62 8.65
C LYS A 74 3.00 7.82 7.43
N THR A 75 2.08 8.78 7.49
CA THR A 75 1.18 9.06 6.36
C THR A 75 1.99 9.27 5.09
N CYS A 76 1.70 8.46 4.08
CA CYS A 76 2.31 8.54 2.76
C CYS A 76 1.29 9.17 1.80
N PRO A 77 1.50 10.41 1.32
CA PRO A 77 0.58 11.04 0.37
C PRO A 77 0.49 10.30 -0.96
N ALA A 78 1.60 9.67 -1.39
CA ALA A 78 1.65 8.97 -2.67
C ALA A 78 0.65 7.81 -2.73
N ILE A 79 0.62 6.94 -1.71
CA ILE A 79 -0.31 5.81 -1.71
C ILE A 79 -1.77 6.25 -1.50
N LEU A 80 -2.00 7.36 -0.80
CA LEU A 80 -3.35 7.90 -0.68
C LEU A 80 -3.87 8.35 -2.04
N GLY A 81 -3.05 9.08 -2.81
CA GLY A 81 -3.42 9.50 -4.16
C GLY A 81 -3.66 8.32 -5.12
N LEU A 82 -2.81 7.28 -5.07
CA LEU A 82 -3.00 6.10 -5.92
C LEU A 82 -4.28 5.31 -5.55
N VAL A 83 -4.63 5.23 -4.27
CA VAL A 83 -5.86 4.56 -3.84
C VAL A 83 -7.09 5.41 -4.20
N GLU A 84 -6.98 6.73 -4.09
CA GLU A 84 -8.04 7.67 -4.52
C GLU A 84 -8.29 7.59 -6.02
N GLU A 85 -7.23 7.62 -6.84
CA GLU A 85 -7.33 7.44 -8.30
C GLU A 85 -7.98 6.09 -8.66
N ALA A 86 -7.65 5.01 -7.95
CA ALA A 86 -8.31 3.73 -8.17
C ALA A 86 -9.79 3.73 -7.74
N ASP A 87 -10.14 4.37 -6.63
CA ASP A 87 -11.54 4.53 -6.21
C ASP A 87 -12.31 5.35 -7.26
N GLU A 88 -11.74 6.43 -7.80
CA GLU A 88 -12.32 7.24 -8.89
C GLU A 88 -12.54 6.42 -10.17
N VAL A 89 -11.55 5.63 -10.62
CA VAL A 89 -11.70 4.76 -11.79
C VAL A 89 -12.82 3.73 -11.59
N MET A 90 -12.92 3.14 -10.40
CA MET A 90 -13.99 2.19 -10.09
C MET A 90 -15.38 2.82 -10.12
N GLU A 91 -15.50 4.09 -9.70
CA GLU A 91 -16.76 4.83 -9.73
C GLU A 91 -17.12 5.30 -11.16
N ASP A 92 -16.19 5.93 -11.87
CA ASP A 92 -16.45 6.54 -13.18
C ASP A 92 -16.68 5.52 -14.31
N PHE A 93 -16.02 4.37 -14.20
CA PHE A 93 -16.10 3.30 -15.20
C PHE A 93 -16.93 2.12 -14.71
N GLU A 94 -17.76 2.30 -13.68
CA GLU A 94 -18.69 1.27 -13.24
C GLU A 94 -19.49 0.75 -14.44
N ASP A 95 -19.55 -0.57 -14.53
CA ASP A 95 -20.13 -1.34 -15.63
C ASP A 95 -19.47 -1.28 -17.02
N SER A 96 -18.50 -0.39 -17.24
CA SER A 96 -17.75 -0.32 -18.49
C SER A 96 -16.82 -1.53 -18.68
N SER A 97 -16.62 -1.94 -19.92
CA SER A 97 -15.56 -2.90 -20.26
C SER A 97 -14.15 -2.33 -20.07
N ALA A 98 -14.03 -1.00 -19.94
CA ALA A 98 -12.76 -0.33 -19.68
C ALA A 98 -12.32 -0.41 -18.21
N LEU A 99 -13.23 -0.73 -17.27
CA LEU A 99 -12.95 -0.77 -15.83
C LEU A 99 -11.76 -1.68 -15.50
N ASP A 100 -11.75 -2.90 -16.04
CA ASP A 100 -10.67 -3.87 -15.75
C ASP A 100 -9.31 -3.46 -16.33
N ALA A 101 -9.27 -2.46 -17.22
CA ALA A 101 -8.04 -1.97 -17.85
C ALA A 101 -7.50 -0.67 -17.23
N GLY A 102 -8.35 0.10 -16.53
CA GLY A 102 -7.98 1.33 -15.83
C GLY A 102 -7.46 1.01 -14.44
#